data_AF-A0A8T3Y996-F1
#
_entry.id   AF-A0A8T3Y996-F1
#
_cell.length_a   1.000
_cell.length_b   1.000
_cell.length_c   1.000
_cell.angle_alpha   90.00
_cell.angle_beta   90.00
_cell.angle_gamma   90.00
#
_symmetry.space_group_name_H-M   'P 1'
#
loop_
_entity.id
_entity.type
_entity.pdbx_description
1 polymer ?
#
loop_
_entity_poly.entity_id
_entity_poly.type
_entity_poly.pdbx_seq_one_letter_code
_entity_poly.pdbx_strand_id
1 'polypeptide(L)'
;MGQLEDYVRQLRQQGYVSQQIRESLVRAGYSPATIDAVLAPVSAPLAVPAGVPHSKLPFVGLGAFVVLVCVLAYVFVFAPDVTVTLELSVPVLEYAQGDTVAFDRLLETAFGSDVGVRVSHQLVDPAGKVVQQKVETVVLDKKSRGTVRFSTRPDALPGKYVVKSVLTYEDKSVAQEVEVVVKEERKSLVAQLPAEQIVFEAPPEVVLECPKGCDDLNACTSDACVDGKCVFSPVAPCCGNGQCEQGESGLTCVKDCSARVETPAQVDERAQTAASKDPALALSFCSSIPLPQKADQCVYEVARKTNQSQSCSSISEDRVRDSCFMEFALAGDFSVCDVVKQEFLQRSCFSMDNLRRQQEQLALLQAQVQVPPETPGA
;
A
#
# COMPACT_ATOMS: atom_id res chain seq x y z
N MET A 1 28.50 16.46 -6.83
CA MET A 1 29.27 15.62 -5.90
C MET A 1 28.87 15.93 -4.46
N GLY A 2 29.00 17.18 -3.97
CA GLY A 2 28.69 17.53 -2.56
C GLY A 2 27.33 17.09 -2.01
N GLN A 3 26.21 17.30 -2.73
CA GLN A 3 24.89 16.85 -2.27
C GLN A 3 24.78 15.33 -2.09
N LEU A 4 25.48 14.55 -2.92
CA LEU A 4 25.48 13.08 -2.81
C LEU A 4 26.35 12.61 -1.64
N GLU A 5 27.47 13.30 -1.38
CA GLU A 5 28.34 13.02 -0.23
C GLU A 5 27.63 13.32 1.10
N ASP A 6 26.91 14.44 1.18
CA ASP A 6 26.13 14.79 2.37
C ASP A 6 24.98 13.80 2.61
N TYR A 7 24.31 13.37 1.53
CA TYR A 7 23.27 12.34 1.62
C TYR A 7 23.83 10.99 2.10
N VAL A 8 24.98 10.54 1.57
CA VAL A 8 25.65 9.31 2.02
C VAL A 8 26.13 9.43 3.47
N ARG A 9 26.61 10.61 3.90
CA ARG A 9 27.00 10.89 5.29
C ARG A 9 25.79 10.80 6.23
N GLN A 10 24.65 11.35 5.83
CA GLN A 10 23.41 11.26 6.60
C GLN A 10 22.93 9.81 6.75
N LEU A 11 22.95 9.01 5.68
CA LEU A 11 22.60 7.59 5.74
C LEU A 11 23.55 6.80 6.66
N ARG A 12 24.85 7.11 6.64
CA ARG A 12 25.80 6.48 7.60
C ARG A 12 25.51 6.86 9.05
N GLN A 13 25.15 8.11 9.32
CA GLN A 13 24.75 8.55 10.66
C GLN A 13 23.46 7.87 11.15
N GLN A 14 22.59 7.46 10.22
CA GLN A 14 21.38 6.68 10.48
C GLN A 14 21.65 5.16 10.63
N GLY A 15 22.90 4.71 10.50
CA GLY A 15 23.28 3.31 10.73
C GLY A 15 23.19 2.40 9.51
N TYR A 16 22.92 2.93 8.31
CA TYR A 16 22.90 2.12 7.09
C TYR A 16 24.31 1.60 6.73
N VAL A 17 24.40 0.31 6.42
CA VAL A 17 25.66 -0.30 5.97
C VAL A 17 25.95 0.09 4.51
N SER A 18 27.23 0.17 4.14
CA SER A 18 27.66 0.63 2.80
C SER A 18 26.99 -0.12 1.64
N GLN A 19 26.65 -1.40 1.81
CA GLN A 19 25.93 -2.19 0.79
C GLN A 19 24.48 -1.72 0.59
N GLN A 20 23.75 -1.41 1.66
CA GLN A 20 22.39 -0.88 1.58
C GLN A 20 22.38 0.50 0.91
N ILE A 21 23.35 1.35 1.25
CA ILE A 21 23.52 2.66 0.61
C ILE A 21 23.75 2.50 -0.89
N ARG A 22 24.62 1.55 -1.29
CA ARG A 22 24.87 1.22 -2.71
C ARG A 22 23.59 0.82 -3.43
N GLU A 23 22.82 -0.12 -2.89
CA GLU A 23 21.57 -0.59 -3.51
C GLU A 23 20.51 0.51 -3.63
N SER A 24 20.43 1.40 -2.63
CA SER A 24 19.55 2.57 -2.68
C SER A 24 19.96 3.55 -3.78
N LEU A 25 21.26 3.81 -3.95
CA LEU A 25 21.76 4.75 -4.96
C LEU A 25 21.65 4.19 -6.39
N VAL A 26 21.83 2.87 -6.58
CA VAL A 26 21.59 2.23 -7.89
C VAL A 26 20.12 2.37 -8.29
N ARG A 27 19.17 2.16 -7.36
CA ARG A 27 17.73 2.36 -7.63
C ARG A 27 17.38 3.81 -7.95
N ALA A 28 18.11 4.77 -7.38
CA ALA A 28 17.96 6.18 -7.67
C ALA A 28 18.64 6.61 -9.00
N GLY A 29 19.25 5.68 -9.74
CA GLY A 29 19.83 5.94 -11.07
C GLY A 29 21.28 6.44 -11.07
N TYR A 30 21.99 6.38 -9.93
CA TYR A 30 23.40 6.75 -9.88
C TYR A 30 24.28 5.67 -10.51
N SER A 31 25.30 6.10 -11.25
CA SER A 31 26.25 5.16 -11.87
C SER A 31 27.11 4.45 -10.82
N PRO A 32 27.50 3.18 -11.02
CA PRO A 32 28.37 2.46 -10.08
C PRO A 32 29.67 3.19 -9.75
N ALA A 33 30.32 3.82 -10.74
CA ALA A 33 31.55 4.58 -10.55
C ALA A 33 31.35 5.80 -9.62
N THR A 34 30.21 6.50 -9.73
CA THR A 34 29.88 7.60 -8.81
C THR A 34 29.64 7.10 -7.39
N ILE A 35 28.97 5.96 -7.25
CA ILE A 35 28.70 5.34 -5.95
C ILE A 35 30.02 4.89 -5.28
N ASP A 36 30.90 4.26 -6.04
CA ASP A 36 32.22 3.82 -5.55
C ASP A 36 33.09 4.99 -5.11
N ALA A 37 33.07 6.11 -5.86
CA ALA A 37 33.81 7.31 -5.51
C ALA A 37 33.37 7.93 -4.17
N VAL A 38 32.07 7.88 -3.86
CA VAL A 38 31.51 8.46 -2.62
C VAL A 38 31.57 7.48 -1.44
N LEU A 39 31.51 6.17 -1.70
CA LEU A 39 31.62 5.14 -0.67
C LEU A 39 33.07 4.78 -0.31
N ALA A 40 34.03 5.16 -1.16
CA ALA A 40 35.45 4.95 -0.91
C ALA A 40 35.79 5.37 0.53
N PRO A 41 36.47 4.51 1.32
CA PRO A 41 36.83 4.86 2.67
C PRO A 41 37.63 6.16 2.63
N VAL A 42 37.21 7.15 3.41
CA VAL A 42 38.03 8.33 3.70
C VAL A 42 39.16 7.87 4.61
N SER A 43 40.09 7.10 4.05
CA SER A 43 41.32 6.67 4.69
C SER A 43 42.33 7.80 4.62
N ALA A 44 41.94 8.97 5.12
CA ALA A 44 42.90 9.94 5.62
C ALA A 44 43.12 9.56 7.09
N PRO A 45 44.33 9.13 7.48
CA PRO A 45 44.62 8.93 8.89
C PRO A 45 44.38 10.27 9.60
N LEU A 46 43.39 10.30 10.50
CA LEU A 46 43.21 11.39 11.44
C LEU A 46 44.53 11.50 12.23
N ALA A 47 45.32 12.52 11.90
CA ALA A 47 46.48 12.90 12.70
C ALA A 47 45.94 13.30 14.08
N VAL A 48 46.02 12.38 15.03
CA VAL A 48 45.69 12.64 16.43
C VAL A 48 46.68 13.68 16.93
N PRO A 49 46.23 14.88 17.37
CA PRO A 49 47.14 15.85 17.97
C PRO A 49 47.72 15.23 19.25
N ALA A 50 49.02 14.94 19.19
CA ALA A 50 49.80 14.50 20.34
C ALA A 50 49.93 15.66 21.33
N GLY A 51 49.33 15.53 22.51
CA GLY A 51 49.57 16.45 23.62
C GLY A 51 48.32 16.79 24.41
N VAL A 52 47.75 15.82 25.14
CA VAL A 52 46.84 16.13 26.24
C VAL A 52 47.63 15.98 27.55
N PRO A 53 47.92 17.07 28.28
CA PRO A 53 48.64 17.00 29.54
C PRO A 53 47.80 16.26 30.59
N HIS A 54 48.42 15.29 31.27
CA HIS A 54 47.84 14.54 32.38
C HIS A 54 47.53 15.45 33.58
N SER A 55 46.36 16.07 33.56
CA SER A 55 45.76 16.75 34.71
C SER A 55 45.07 15.73 35.61
N LYS A 56 45.33 15.82 36.91
CA LYS A 56 44.80 14.93 37.96
C LYS A 56 43.27 15.07 38.04
N LEU A 57 42.54 14.15 37.43
CA LEU A 57 41.09 14.06 37.60
C LEU A 57 40.77 13.64 39.04
N PRO A 58 39.90 14.36 39.77
CA PRO A 58 39.51 13.99 41.12
C PRO A 58 38.67 12.70 41.10
N PHE A 59 38.93 11.82 42.07
CA PHE A 59 38.35 10.48 42.27
C PHE A 59 36.81 10.39 42.35
N VAL A 60 36.08 11.50 42.21
CA VAL A 60 34.61 11.55 42.20
C VAL A 60 34.01 10.98 40.90
N GLY A 61 34.78 10.94 39.80
CA GLY A 61 34.31 10.43 38.50
C GLY A 61 34.15 8.90 38.42
N LEU A 62 34.80 8.12 39.28
CA LEU A 62 34.78 6.66 39.18
C LEU A 62 33.40 6.09 39.57
N GLY A 63 32.75 6.66 40.59
CA GLY A 63 31.42 6.24 41.02
C GLY A 63 30.34 6.49 39.95
N ALA A 64 30.37 7.67 39.32
CA ALA A 64 29.45 8.01 38.24
C ALA A 64 29.66 7.11 37.01
N PHE A 65 30.91 6.75 36.69
CA PHE A 65 31.22 5.84 35.60
C PHE A 65 30.71 4.42 35.86
N VAL A 66 30.87 3.90 37.08
CA VAL A 66 30.34 2.57 37.45
C VAL A 66 28.81 2.56 37.39
N VAL A 67 28.14 3.59 37.88
CA VAL A 67 26.66 3.69 37.78
C VAL A 67 26.23 3.78 36.31
N LEU A 68 26.90 4.56 35.48
CA LEU A 68 26.61 4.64 34.04
C LEU A 68 26.80 3.29 33.35
N VAL A 69 27.88 2.57 33.66
CA VAL A 69 28.13 1.22 33.12
C VAL A 69 27.08 0.22 33.61
N CYS A 70 26.67 0.29 34.87
CA CYS A 70 25.58 -0.56 35.39
C CYS A 70 24.23 -0.23 34.77
N VAL A 71 23.91 1.04 34.53
CA VAL A 71 22.67 1.46 33.84
C VAL A 71 22.71 1.03 32.38
N LEU A 72 23.83 1.21 31.68
CA LEU A 72 23.99 0.73 30.30
C LEU A 72 23.93 -0.79 30.21
N ALA A 73 24.57 -1.51 31.14
CA ALA A 73 24.47 -2.96 31.23
C ALA A 73 23.05 -3.43 31.54
N TYR A 74 22.34 -2.73 32.44
CA TYR A 74 20.94 -3.01 32.74
C TYR A 74 20.06 -2.78 31.51
N VAL A 75 20.23 -1.65 30.80
CA VAL A 75 19.48 -1.37 29.57
C VAL A 75 19.77 -2.41 28.48
N PHE A 76 21.02 -2.87 28.35
CA PHE A 76 21.39 -3.93 27.39
C PHE A 76 20.86 -5.32 27.79
N VAL A 77 20.80 -5.64 29.09
CA VAL A 77 20.31 -6.94 29.58
C VAL A 77 18.78 -7.01 29.62
N PHE A 78 18.10 -5.87 29.80
CA PHE A 78 16.64 -5.78 29.93
C PHE A 78 15.95 -5.12 28.73
N ALA A 79 16.64 -4.91 27.61
CA ALA A 79 15.98 -4.49 26.38
C ALA A 79 14.92 -5.54 26.03
N PRO A 80 13.62 -5.17 25.91
CA PRO A 80 12.58 -6.14 25.62
C PRO A 80 12.88 -6.79 24.28
N ASP A 81 12.91 -8.12 24.27
CA ASP A 81 13.12 -8.88 23.05
C ASP A 81 12.11 -8.45 21.99
N VAL A 82 12.63 -8.12 20.80
CA VAL A 82 11.76 -7.85 19.66
C VAL A 82 10.93 -9.08 19.38
N THR A 83 9.64 -9.03 19.67
CA THR A 83 8.69 -10.12 19.45
C THR A 83 7.78 -9.74 18.29
N VAL A 84 7.90 -10.52 17.22
CA VAL A 84 6.96 -10.49 16.10
C VAL A 84 6.10 -11.73 16.22
N THR A 85 4.78 -11.54 16.20
CA THR A 85 3.80 -12.62 16.28
C THR A 85 3.20 -12.88 14.90
N LEU A 86 2.92 -14.15 14.62
CA LEU A 86 2.26 -14.64 13.42
C LEU A 86 1.03 -15.42 13.89
N GLU A 87 -0.14 -15.04 13.37
CA GLU A 87 -1.40 -15.74 13.57
C GLU A 87 -2.00 -16.12 12.19
N LEU A 88 -2.48 -17.36 12.05
CA LEU A 88 -3.14 -17.91 10.88
C LEU A 88 -4.60 -18.21 11.19
N SER A 89 -5.49 -17.80 10.29
CA SER A 89 -6.92 -18.10 10.37
C SER A 89 -7.40 -18.68 9.04
N VAL A 90 -8.01 -19.86 9.08
CA VAL A 90 -8.55 -20.52 7.88
C VAL A 90 -10.08 -20.53 8.02
N PRO A 91 -10.83 -19.83 7.15
CA PRO A 91 -12.28 -19.72 7.25
C PRO A 91 -13.01 -21.01 6.92
N VAL A 92 -12.42 -21.86 6.07
CA VAL A 92 -13.00 -23.14 5.62
C VAL A 92 -11.98 -24.25 5.87
N LEU A 93 -12.40 -25.32 6.55
CA LEU A 93 -11.52 -26.45 6.87
C LEU A 93 -11.63 -27.60 5.86
N GLU A 94 -12.61 -27.56 4.95
CA GLU A 94 -12.86 -28.63 3.97
C GLU A 94 -12.95 -28.05 2.55
N TYR A 95 -12.14 -28.58 1.64
CA TYR A 95 -12.05 -28.15 0.25
C TYR A 95 -12.24 -29.36 -0.69
N ALA A 96 -12.79 -29.17 -1.87
CA ALA A 96 -12.73 -30.18 -2.93
C ALA A 96 -11.38 -30.12 -3.68
N GLN A 97 -11.02 -31.19 -4.38
CA GLN A 97 -9.92 -31.14 -5.35
C GLN A 97 -10.17 -30.05 -6.39
N GLY A 98 -9.14 -29.27 -6.72
CA GLY A 98 -9.26 -28.12 -7.63
C GLY A 98 -9.66 -26.81 -6.94
N ASP A 99 -10.15 -26.84 -5.70
CA ASP A 99 -10.51 -25.63 -4.95
C ASP A 99 -9.28 -24.82 -4.56
N THR A 100 -9.51 -23.54 -4.27
CA THR A 100 -8.51 -22.63 -3.71
C THR A 100 -8.59 -22.60 -2.19
N VAL A 101 -7.53 -23.09 -1.54
CA VAL A 101 -7.32 -22.94 -0.09
C VAL A 101 -6.93 -21.49 0.18
N ALA A 102 -7.78 -20.77 0.90
CA ALA A 102 -7.55 -19.39 1.30
C ALA A 102 -7.41 -19.30 2.82
N PHE A 103 -6.45 -18.50 3.30
CA PHE A 103 -6.28 -18.26 4.72
C PHE A 103 -5.78 -16.84 4.97
N ASP A 104 -6.20 -16.28 6.10
CA ASP A 104 -5.75 -14.99 6.56
C ASP A 104 -4.53 -15.16 7.46
N ARG A 105 -3.59 -14.23 7.31
CA ARG A 105 -2.48 -14.04 8.24
C ARG A 105 -2.63 -12.71 8.94
N LEU A 106 -2.26 -12.69 10.20
CA LEU A 106 -2.11 -11.50 11.01
C LEU A 106 -0.68 -11.48 11.57
N LEU A 107 0.03 -10.41 11.25
CA LEU A 107 1.38 -10.15 11.73
C LEU A 107 1.30 -8.98 12.70
N GLU A 108 1.82 -9.12 13.91
CA GLU A 108 1.89 -8.02 14.86
C GLU A 108 3.29 -7.89 15.44
N THR A 109 3.76 -6.64 15.58
CA THR A 109 5.00 -6.28 16.25
C THR A 109 4.69 -5.38 17.43
N ALA A 110 5.39 -5.57 18.55
CA ALA A 110 5.29 -4.69 19.71
C ALA A 110 5.98 -3.33 19.49
N PHE A 111 6.68 -3.15 18.37
CA PHE A 111 7.49 -1.98 18.06
C PHE A 111 6.66 -0.95 17.28
N GLY A 112 7.01 0.33 17.44
CA GLY A 112 6.45 1.42 16.64
C GLY A 112 7.37 1.88 15.52
N SER A 113 8.26 0.99 15.06
CA SER A 113 9.21 1.26 14.00
C SER A 113 9.09 0.19 12.93
N ASP A 114 9.24 0.59 11.67
CA ASP A 114 9.15 -0.29 10.51
C ASP A 114 10.16 -1.46 10.57
N VAL A 115 9.67 -2.69 10.77
CA VAL A 115 10.47 -3.92 10.75
C VAL A 115 10.21 -4.68 9.46
N GLY A 116 11.25 -4.90 8.65
CA GLY A 116 11.19 -5.77 7.48
C GLY A 116 11.20 -7.24 7.89
N VAL A 117 10.14 -7.98 7.59
CA VAL A 117 10.04 -9.42 7.85
C VAL A 117 9.89 -10.20 6.56
N ARG A 118 10.40 -11.43 6.55
CA ARG A 118 10.23 -12.37 5.43
C ARG A 118 9.27 -13.47 5.85
N VAL A 119 8.21 -13.69 5.10
CA VAL A 119 7.20 -14.71 5.39
C VAL A 119 7.18 -15.75 4.27
N SER A 120 7.31 -17.02 4.64
CA SER A 120 7.21 -18.17 3.74
C SER A 120 5.97 -18.99 4.08
N HIS A 121 5.02 -19.02 3.15
CA HIS A 121 3.81 -19.83 3.21
C HIS A 121 4.00 -21.10 2.40
N GLN A 122 3.57 -22.24 2.94
CA GLN A 122 3.67 -23.55 2.32
C GLN A 122 2.35 -24.29 2.47
N LEU A 123 1.94 -24.99 1.42
CA LEU A 123 0.89 -26.00 1.47
C LEU A 123 1.56 -27.36 1.40
N VAL A 124 1.41 -28.17 2.45
CA VAL A 124 2.02 -29.50 2.58
C VAL A 124 0.94 -30.56 2.44
N ASP A 125 1.17 -31.55 1.59
CA ASP A 125 0.24 -32.64 1.32
C ASP A 125 0.28 -33.74 2.42
N PRO A 126 -0.62 -34.73 2.38
CA PRO A 126 -0.65 -35.82 3.36
C PRO A 126 0.62 -36.68 3.40
N ALA A 127 1.47 -36.62 2.37
CA ALA A 127 2.75 -37.32 2.31
C ALA A 127 3.90 -36.47 2.90
N GLY A 128 3.61 -35.27 3.43
CA GLY A 128 4.61 -34.35 3.97
C GLY A 128 5.37 -33.57 2.89
N LYS A 129 4.92 -33.59 1.63
CA LYS A 129 5.56 -32.88 0.52
C LYS A 129 4.95 -31.50 0.35
N VAL A 130 5.82 -30.49 0.22
CA VAL A 130 5.40 -29.13 -0.14
C VAL A 130 4.89 -29.13 -1.58
N VAL A 131 3.59 -28.93 -1.78
CA VAL A 131 2.95 -28.89 -3.11
C VAL A 131 2.91 -27.48 -3.69
N GLN A 132 2.88 -26.45 -2.84
CA GLN A 132 2.95 -25.04 -3.22
C GLN A 132 3.70 -24.24 -2.15
N GLN A 133 4.39 -23.18 -2.59
CA GLN A 133 5.09 -22.25 -1.70
C GLN A 133 4.94 -20.82 -2.24
N LYS A 134 4.76 -19.86 -1.32
CA LYS A 134 4.79 -18.43 -1.60
C LYS A 134 5.68 -17.74 -0.57
N VAL A 135 6.64 -16.94 -1.04
CA VAL A 135 7.55 -16.16 -0.19
C VAL A 135 7.35 -14.69 -0.48
N GLU A 136 7.32 -13.88 0.57
CA GLU A 136 7.15 -12.43 0.46
C GLU A 136 7.87 -11.70 1.59
N THR A 137 8.11 -10.41 1.37
CA THR A 137 8.71 -9.50 2.33
C THR A 137 7.67 -8.45 2.70
N VAL A 138 7.42 -8.29 3.99
CA VAL A 138 6.44 -7.35 4.54
C VAL A 138 7.18 -6.36 5.43
N VAL A 139 6.90 -5.07 5.28
CA VAL A 139 7.36 -4.04 6.23
C VAL A 139 6.25 -3.84 7.25
N LEU A 140 6.53 -4.11 8.52
CA LEU A 140 5.59 -4.02 9.63
C LEU A 140 5.81 -2.73 10.44
N ASP A 141 4.82 -1.84 10.43
CA ASP A 141 4.77 -0.69 11.35
C ASP A 141 4.27 -1.15 12.73
N LYS A 142 3.03 -1.68 12.82
CA LYS A 142 2.46 -2.30 14.03
C LYS A 142 1.76 -3.62 13.77
N LYS A 143 0.86 -3.61 12.79
CA LYS A 143 0.04 -4.77 12.41
C LYS A 143 -0.08 -4.82 10.90
N SER A 144 -0.05 -6.02 10.34
CA SER A 144 -0.33 -6.27 8.93
C SER A 144 -1.22 -7.48 8.79
N ARG A 145 -2.32 -7.32 8.07
CA ARG A 145 -3.24 -8.41 7.72
C ARG A 145 -3.17 -8.66 6.22
N GLY A 146 -3.20 -9.92 5.81
CA GLY A 146 -3.28 -10.28 4.40
C GLY A 146 -3.86 -11.67 4.19
N THR A 147 -4.45 -11.90 3.01
CA THR A 147 -4.99 -13.20 2.63
C THR A 147 -4.05 -13.88 1.65
N VAL A 148 -3.73 -15.16 1.90
CA VAL A 148 -2.92 -16.00 1.03
C VAL A 148 -3.83 -17.05 0.40
N ARG A 149 -3.56 -17.39 -0.86
CA ARG A 149 -4.35 -18.35 -1.64
C ARG A 149 -3.43 -19.38 -2.30
N PHE A 150 -3.79 -20.66 -2.17
CA PHE A 150 -3.16 -21.79 -2.86
C PHE A 150 -4.21 -22.58 -3.61
N SER A 151 -4.03 -22.78 -4.92
CA SER A 151 -4.98 -23.56 -5.72
C SER A 151 -4.62 -25.04 -5.63
N THR A 152 -5.46 -25.87 -5.02
CA THR A 152 -5.25 -27.32 -5.10
C THR A 152 -5.37 -27.74 -6.56
N ARG A 153 -4.57 -28.73 -6.99
CA ARG A 153 -4.69 -29.26 -8.34
C ARG A 153 -5.90 -30.20 -8.41
N PRO A 154 -6.55 -30.37 -9.57
CA PRO A 154 -7.63 -31.35 -9.73
C PRO A 154 -7.19 -32.79 -9.41
N ASP A 155 -5.90 -33.11 -9.53
CA ASP A 155 -5.30 -34.41 -9.21
C ASP A 155 -4.70 -34.48 -7.79
N ALA A 156 -4.98 -33.49 -6.93
CA ALA A 156 -4.49 -33.48 -5.55
C ALA A 156 -4.97 -34.71 -4.77
N LEU A 157 -4.08 -35.35 -4.01
CA LEU A 157 -4.46 -36.50 -3.18
C LEU A 157 -5.50 -36.09 -2.14
N PRO A 158 -6.64 -36.80 -1.99
CA PRO A 158 -7.56 -36.50 -0.91
C PRO A 158 -6.90 -36.79 0.45
N GLY A 159 -7.13 -35.94 1.45
CA GLY A 159 -6.57 -36.12 2.78
C GLY A 159 -6.35 -34.83 3.56
N LYS A 160 -5.59 -34.93 4.64
CA LYS A 160 -5.21 -33.80 5.49
C LYS A 160 -3.99 -33.07 4.92
N TYR A 161 -4.18 -31.80 4.60
CA TYR A 161 -3.13 -30.87 4.21
C TYR A 161 -2.77 -29.98 5.39
N VAL A 162 -1.53 -29.49 5.41
CA VAL A 162 -1.05 -28.53 6.42
C VAL A 162 -0.67 -27.23 5.72
N VAL A 163 -1.32 -26.14 6.13
CA VAL A 163 -0.87 -24.79 5.80
C VAL A 163 0.16 -24.37 6.82
N LYS A 164 1.42 -24.27 6.38
CA LYS A 164 2.55 -23.87 7.22
C LYS A 164 3.00 -22.47 6.84
N SER A 165 3.11 -21.57 7.81
CA SER A 165 3.69 -20.25 7.60
C SER A 165 4.87 -20.05 8.54
N VAL A 166 6.01 -19.63 7.99
CA VAL A 166 7.23 -19.34 8.74
C VAL A 166 7.58 -17.88 8.52
N LEU A 167 7.56 -17.11 9.60
CA LEU A 167 8.03 -15.74 9.64
C LEU A 167 9.49 -15.74 10.10
N THR A 168 10.34 -15.01 9.38
CA THR A 168 11.76 -14.80 9.70
C THR A 168 12.04 -13.32 9.80
N TYR A 169 12.67 -12.92 10.90
CA TYR A 169 13.11 -11.54 11.17
C TYR A 169 14.45 -11.59 11.88
N GLU A 170 15.44 -10.87 11.36
CA GLU A 170 16.84 -11.01 11.79
C GLU A 170 17.26 -12.50 11.77
N ASP A 171 17.71 -13.05 12.91
CA ASP A 171 18.07 -14.46 13.08
C ASP A 171 16.97 -15.28 13.81
N LYS A 172 15.81 -14.66 14.06
CA LYS A 172 14.67 -15.29 14.74
C LYS A 172 13.65 -15.80 13.74
N SER A 173 12.97 -16.90 14.07
CA SER A 173 11.88 -17.44 13.28
C SER A 173 10.71 -17.91 14.14
N VAL A 174 9.50 -17.68 13.63
CA VAL A 174 8.24 -18.10 14.25
C VAL A 174 7.46 -18.87 13.20
N ALA A 175 7.01 -20.08 13.55
CA ALA A 175 6.24 -20.94 12.65
C ALA A 175 4.85 -21.20 13.21
N GLN A 176 3.86 -21.25 12.32
CA GLN A 176 2.49 -21.65 12.65
C GLN A 176 1.95 -22.58 11.58
N GLU A 177 1.12 -23.52 12.01
CA GLU A 177 0.53 -24.56 11.17
C GLU A 177 -0.98 -24.65 11.41
N VAL A 178 -1.76 -24.85 10.36
CA VAL A 178 -3.20 -25.14 10.43
C VAL A 178 -3.54 -26.30 9.49
N GLU A 179 -4.29 -27.28 10.00
CA GLU A 179 -4.77 -28.41 9.19
C GLU A 179 -6.03 -28.03 8.38
N VAL A 180 -6.07 -28.47 7.12
CA VAL A 180 -7.25 -28.42 6.25
C VAL A 180 -7.46 -29.79 5.59
N VAL A 181 -8.68 -30.10 5.18
CA VAL A 181 -9.03 -31.39 4.57
C VAL A 181 -9.41 -31.17 3.12
N VAL A 182 -8.73 -31.84 2.20
CA VAL A 182 -9.10 -31.90 0.79
C VAL A 182 -9.86 -33.19 0.54
N LYS A 183 -11.11 -33.08 0.10
CA LYS A 183 -12.00 -34.19 -0.23
C LYS A 183 -11.90 -34.50 -1.72
N GLU A 184 -12.02 -35.77 -2.06
CA GLU A 184 -12.16 -36.20 -3.45
C GLU A 184 -13.37 -35.49 -4.06
N GLU A 185 -13.19 -34.89 -5.24
CA GLU A 185 -14.31 -34.30 -5.96
C GLU A 185 -15.28 -35.44 -6.26
N ARG A 186 -16.46 -35.42 -5.61
CA ARG A 186 -17.52 -36.35 -5.99
C ARG A 186 -17.87 -35.98 -7.42
N LYS A 187 -17.32 -36.71 -8.38
CA LYS A 187 -17.78 -36.70 -9.77
C LYS A 187 -19.29 -36.78 -9.71
N SER A 188 -19.93 -35.64 -9.97
CA SER A 188 -21.36 -35.53 -9.87
C SER A 188 -21.93 -36.53 -10.87
N LEU A 189 -22.50 -37.62 -10.36
CA LEU A 189 -23.13 -38.68 -11.14
C LEU A 189 -24.37 -38.18 -11.92
N VAL A 190 -24.61 -36.87 -11.95
CA VAL A 190 -25.76 -36.21 -12.58
C VAL A 190 -25.60 -36.08 -14.11
N ALA A 191 -24.48 -36.50 -14.71
CA ALA A 191 -24.32 -36.53 -16.17
C ALA A 191 -24.81 -37.83 -16.86
N GLN A 192 -25.53 -38.72 -16.16
CA GLN A 192 -26.08 -39.96 -16.73
C GLN A 192 -27.61 -40.06 -16.61
N LEU A 193 -28.34 -39.00 -16.97
CA LEU A 193 -29.76 -39.13 -17.32
C LEU A 193 -29.88 -39.16 -18.86
N PRO A 194 -30.35 -40.26 -19.47
CA PRO A 194 -30.56 -40.32 -20.91
C PRO A 194 -31.68 -39.34 -21.31
N ALA A 195 -31.38 -38.47 -22.26
CA ALA A 195 -32.36 -37.66 -22.96
C ALA A 195 -33.17 -38.58 -23.87
N GLU A 196 -34.20 -39.23 -23.34
CA GLU A 196 -35.11 -40.07 -24.12
C GLU A 196 -36.37 -39.27 -24.51
N GLN A 197 -36.36 -38.87 -25.78
CA GLN A 197 -37.47 -38.88 -26.75
C GLN A 197 -38.80 -38.16 -26.41
N ILE A 198 -39.02 -37.00 -27.04
CA ILE A 198 -40.31 -36.66 -27.66
C ILE A 198 -40.04 -36.03 -29.03
N VAL A 199 -40.39 -36.76 -30.10
CA VAL A 199 -40.35 -36.34 -31.50
C VAL A 199 -41.77 -35.94 -31.91
N PHE A 200 -41.96 -34.70 -32.35
CA PHE A 200 -43.12 -34.29 -33.16
C PHE A 200 -42.57 -33.82 -34.51
N GLU A 201 -42.86 -34.59 -35.56
CA GLU A 201 -42.47 -34.30 -36.95
C GLU A 201 -43.29 -33.14 -37.51
N ALA A 202 -42.63 -32.00 -37.69
CA ALA A 202 -43.07 -30.93 -38.57
C ALA A 202 -42.43 -31.12 -39.97
N PRO A 203 -43.05 -30.61 -41.06
CA PRO A 203 -42.55 -30.78 -42.42
C PRO A 203 -41.11 -30.25 -42.54
N PRO A 204 -40.24 -30.87 -43.37
CA PRO A 204 -38.85 -30.48 -43.47
C PRO A 204 -38.75 -29.11 -44.13
N GLU A 205 -38.69 -28.05 -43.31
CA GLU A 205 -37.96 -26.86 -43.68
C GLU A 205 -36.52 -27.29 -43.93
N VAL A 206 -36.01 -26.96 -45.11
CA VAL A 206 -34.60 -27.17 -45.47
C VAL A 206 -33.79 -26.28 -44.54
N VAL A 207 -33.41 -26.82 -43.38
CA VAL A 207 -32.49 -26.18 -42.44
C VAL A 207 -31.16 -26.13 -43.17
N LEU A 208 -30.81 -24.98 -43.75
CA LEU A 208 -29.44 -24.71 -44.16
C LEU A 208 -28.61 -24.76 -42.87
N GLU A 209 -27.91 -25.88 -42.66
CA GLU A 209 -26.95 -25.99 -41.57
C GLU A 209 -25.84 -24.97 -41.81
N CYS A 210 -25.60 -24.10 -40.83
CA CYS A 210 -24.42 -23.25 -40.88
C CYS A 210 -23.16 -24.11 -40.86
N PRO A 211 -22.11 -23.72 -41.61
CA PRO A 211 -20.82 -24.40 -41.55
C PRO A 211 -20.33 -24.47 -40.09
N LYS A 212 -19.71 -25.59 -39.71
CA LYS A 212 -19.25 -25.84 -38.34
C LYS A 212 -18.33 -24.71 -37.86
N GLY A 213 -18.84 -23.88 -36.95
CA GLY A 213 -18.14 -22.73 -36.38
C GLY A 213 -18.48 -21.46 -37.15
N CYS A 214 -19.60 -20.85 -36.80
CA CYS A 214 -19.92 -19.49 -37.23
C CYS A 214 -19.16 -18.51 -36.33
N ASP A 215 -17.83 -18.57 -36.37
CA ASP A 215 -16.91 -17.80 -35.53
C ASP A 215 -15.85 -17.20 -36.45
N ASP A 216 -15.83 -15.88 -36.61
CA ASP A 216 -14.84 -15.19 -37.44
C ASP A 216 -13.54 -14.87 -36.69
N LEU A 217 -13.44 -15.31 -35.42
CA LEU A 217 -12.35 -15.08 -34.48
C LEU A 217 -12.12 -13.59 -34.18
N ASN A 218 -13.10 -12.73 -34.43
CA ASN A 218 -13.06 -11.33 -34.09
C ASN A 218 -13.81 -11.08 -32.78
N ALA A 219 -13.06 -10.75 -31.72
CA ALA A 219 -13.63 -10.42 -30.42
C ALA A 219 -14.57 -9.20 -30.44
N CYS A 220 -14.56 -8.41 -31.53
CA CYS A 220 -15.44 -7.26 -31.74
C CYS A 220 -16.73 -7.56 -32.51
N THR A 221 -17.02 -8.81 -32.80
CA THR A 221 -18.28 -9.21 -33.40
C THR A 221 -19.00 -10.23 -32.52
N SER A 222 -20.32 -10.15 -32.55
CA SER A 222 -21.21 -11.19 -32.06
C SER A 222 -21.65 -11.99 -33.26
N ASP A 223 -21.30 -13.26 -33.24
CA ASP A 223 -21.44 -14.14 -34.39
C ASP A 223 -22.70 -14.98 -34.22
N ALA A 224 -23.62 -14.87 -35.19
CA ALA A 224 -24.89 -15.55 -35.15
C ALA A 224 -25.18 -16.24 -36.49
N CYS A 225 -25.70 -17.46 -36.44
CA CYS A 225 -26.24 -18.14 -37.61
C CYS A 225 -27.72 -17.77 -37.77
N VAL A 226 -28.06 -17.04 -38.83
CA VAL A 226 -29.43 -16.65 -39.16
C VAL A 226 -29.74 -17.15 -40.57
N ASP A 227 -30.74 -18.02 -40.71
CA ASP A 227 -31.17 -18.63 -41.97
C ASP A 227 -30.03 -19.32 -42.75
N GLY A 228 -29.14 -20.02 -42.04
CA GLY A 228 -28.01 -20.73 -42.66
C GLY A 228 -26.88 -19.83 -43.15
N LYS A 229 -26.92 -18.54 -42.82
CA LYS A 229 -25.85 -17.57 -43.09
C LYS A 229 -25.23 -17.09 -41.79
N CYS A 230 -23.91 -16.96 -41.79
CA CYS A 230 -23.21 -16.29 -40.71
C CYS A 230 -23.40 -14.79 -40.80
N VAL A 231 -23.86 -14.20 -39.69
CA VAL A 231 -24.06 -12.78 -39.49
C VAL A 231 -23.15 -12.35 -38.34
N PHE A 232 -22.26 -11.40 -38.62
CA PHE A 232 -21.31 -10.85 -37.66
C PHE A 232 -21.76 -9.43 -37.29
N SER A 233 -22.28 -9.26 -36.08
CA SER A 233 -22.79 -7.96 -35.60
C SER A 233 -21.74 -7.26 -34.76
N PRO A 234 -21.32 -6.03 -35.08
CA PRO A 234 -20.34 -5.30 -34.27
C PRO A 234 -20.79 -5.17 -32.81
N VAL A 235 -19.89 -5.45 -31.88
CA VAL A 235 -20.08 -5.22 -30.44
C VAL A 235 -19.38 -3.90 -30.08
N ALA A 236 -20.11 -2.99 -29.40
CA ALA A 236 -19.56 -1.72 -28.91
C ALA A 236 -19.86 -1.59 -27.40
N PRO A 237 -18.88 -1.16 -26.57
CA PRO A 237 -17.49 -0.84 -26.93
C PRO A 237 -16.63 -2.07 -27.23
N CYS A 238 -15.73 -2.02 -28.24
CA CYS A 238 -14.75 -3.10 -28.48
C CYS A 238 -13.32 -2.68 -28.81
N CYS A 239 -12.39 -3.27 -28.04
CA CYS A 239 -10.98 -3.03 -28.20
C CYS A 239 -10.34 -3.84 -29.33
N GLY A 240 -9.82 -3.14 -30.33
CA GLY A 240 -8.97 -3.63 -31.39
C GLY A 240 -9.47 -3.35 -32.80
N ASN A 241 -10.56 -2.60 -32.95
CA ASN A 241 -11.16 -2.18 -34.22
C ASN A 241 -10.57 -0.85 -34.77
N GLY A 242 -9.64 -0.23 -34.03
CA GLY A 242 -8.98 1.01 -34.40
C GLY A 242 -9.78 2.28 -34.10
N GLN A 243 -10.90 2.19 -33.37
CA GLN A 243 -11.74 3.31 -32.97
C GLN A 243 -11.82 3.35 -31.44
N CYS A 244 -11.54 4.51 -30.83
CA CYS A 244 -11.70 4.68 -29.39
C CYS A 244 -13.16 5.04 -29.07
N GLU A 245 -13.97 4.04 -28.71
CA GLU A 245 -15.42 4.16 -28.52
C GLU A 245 -15.80 4.66 -27.10
N GLN A 246 -17.07 5.04 -26.90
CA GLN A 246 -17.54 5.49 -25.59
C GLN A 246 -17.54 4.34 -24.58
N GLY A 247 -16.76 4.47 -23.51
CA GLY A 247 -16.53 3.40 -22.52
C GLY A 247 -15.15 2.74 -22.66
N GLU A 248 -14.44 3.03 -23.74
CA GLU A 248 -13.03 2.69 -23.87
C GLU A 248 -12.14 3.78 -23.32
N SER A 249 -11.00 3.38 -22.77
CA SER A 249 -10.00 4.27 -22.21
C SER A 249 -8.64 3.81 -22.66
N GLY A 250 -7.64 4.68 -22.51
CA GLY A 250 -6.24 4.30 -22.69
C GLY A 250 -5.79 3.10 -21.88
N LEU A 251 -6.48 2.77 -20.76
CA LEU A 251 -6.18 1.61 -19.93
C LEU A 251 -6.93 0.35 -20.34
N THR A 252 -8.20 0.50 -20.72
CA THR A 252 -9.04 -0.64 -21.12
C THR A 252 -8.82 -1.03 -22.57
N CYS A 253 -8.42 -0.09 -23.42
CA CYS A 253 -8.06 -0.34 -24.81
C CYS A 253 -6.84 0.49 -25.27
N VAL A 254 -5.65 0.08 -24.84
CA VAL A 254 -4.39 0.70 -25.27
C VAL A 254 -4.25 0.70 -26.80
N LYS A 255 -4.76 -0.33 -27.49
CA LYS A 255 -4.59 -0.50 -28.94
C LYS A 255 -5.25 0.63 -29.74
N ASP A 256 -6.50 0.96 -29.40
CA ASP A 256 -7.30 1.91 -30.17
C ASP A 256 -7.30 3.32 -29.56
N CYS A 257 -7.14 3.41 -28.23
CA CYS A 257 -7.07 4.67 -27.50
C CYS A 257 -5.63 5.16 -27.21
N SER A 258 -4.61 4.57 -27.86
CA SER A 258 -3.18 4.89 -27.67
C SER A 258 -2.82 6.37 -27.86
N ALA A 259 -3.61 7.11 -28.63
CA ALA A 259 -3.32 8.51 -28.95
C ALA A 259 -3.61 9.51 -27.81
N ARG A 260 -4.29 9.11 -26.72
CA ARG A 260 -4.72 10.05 -25.66
C ARG A 260 -4.80 9.44 -24.26
N VAL A 261 -3.85 8.59 -23.87
CA VAL A 261 -3.73 8.26 -22.44
C VAL A 261 -3.12 9.46 -21.76
N GLU A 262 -3.97 10.34 -21.22
CA GLU A 262 -3.47 11.38 -20.32
C GLU A 262 -2.75 10.69 -19.17
N THR A 263 -1.47 11.00 -19.03
CA THR A 263 -0.70 10.55 -17.88
C THR A 263 -1.34 11.13 -16.62
N PRO A 264 -1.23 10.47 -15.46
CA PRO A 264 -1.72 11.04 -14.20
C PRO A 264 -1.25 12.49 -13.97
N ALA A 265 -0.03 12.84 -14.39
CA ALA A 265 0.49 14.19 -14.31
C ALA A 265 -0.28 15.22 -15.18
N GLN A 266 -0.73 14.83 -16.38
CA GLN A 266 -1.55 15.69 -17.24
C GLN A 266 -2.95 15.88 -16.67
N VAL A 267 -3.54 14.82 -16.11
CA VAL A 267 -4.82 14.90 -15.41
C VAL A 267 -4.71 15.80 -14.18
N ASP A 268 -3.63 15.66 -13.40
CA ASP A 268 -3.32 16.50 -12.23
C ASP A 268 -3.20 17.98 -12.63
N GLU A 269 -2.48 18.31 -13.71
CA GLU A 269 -2.31 19.68 -14.20
C GLU A 269 -3.65 20.31 -14.61
N ARG A 270 -4.51 19.53 -15.29
CA ARG A 270 -5.86 19.95 -15.65
C ARG A 270 -6.74 20.16 -14.43
N ALA A 271 -6.70 19.24 -13.46
CA ALA A 271 -7.41 19.36 -12.20
C ALA A 271 -7.01 20.65 -11.45
N GLN A 272 -5.70 20.91 -11.33
CA GLN A 272 -5.21 22.12 -10.68
C GLN A 272 -5.58 23.40 -11.44
N THR A 273 -5.64 23.37 -12.78
CA THR A 273 -6.06 24.51 -13.58
C THR A 273 -7.56 24.78 -13.45
N ALA A 274 -8.37 23.72 -13.36
CA ALA A 274 -9.80 23.81 -13.14
C ALA A 274 -10.15 24.24 -11.71
N ALA A 275 -9.35 23.86 -10.71
CA ALA A 275 -9.63 24.06 -9.28
C ALA A 275 -10.03 25.50 -8.93
N SER A 276 -9.35 26.51 -9.45
CA SER A 276 -9.66 27.92 -9.15
C SER A 276 -10.94 28.44 -9.81
N LYS A 277 -11.47 27.73 -10.81
CA LYS A 277 -12.68 28.12 -11.57
C LYS A 277 -13.89 27.28 -11.19
N ASP A 278 -13.69 25.97 -11.06
CA ASP A 278 -14.71 24.97 -10.77
C ASP A 278 -14.08 23.81 -9.98
N PRO A 279 -14.14 23.85 -8.64
CA PRO A 279 -13.63 22.81 -7.77
C PRO A 279 -14.29 21.44 -8.01
N ALA A 280 -15.57 21.40 -8.34
CA ALA A 280 -16.30 20.14 -8.57
C ALA A 280 -15.80 19.45 -9.84
N LEU A 281 -15.58 20.22 -10.92
CA LEU A 281 -14.96 19.70 -12.14
C LEU A 281 -13.53 19.22 -11.87
N ALA A 282 -12.74 19.94 -11.08
CA ALA A 282 -11.39 19.53 -10.71
C ALA A 282 -11.37 18.17 -9.98
N LEU A 283 -12.28 17.97 -9.02
CA LEU A 283 -12.44 16.69 -8.33
C LEU A 283 -12.82 15.56 -9.29
N SER A 284 -13.67 15.83 -10.29
CA SER A 284 -14.02 14.82 -11.30
C SER A 284 -12.81 14.36 -12.13
N PHE A 285 -11.85 15.25 -12.40
CA PHE A 285 -10.59 14.86 -13.05
C PHE A 285 -9.75 13.97 -12.12
N CYS A 286 -9.63 14.30 -10.84
CA CYS A 286 -8.91 13.46 -9.88
C CYS A 286 -9.49 12.04 -9.79
N SER A 287 -10.82 11.89 -9.83
CA SER A 287 -11.49 10.58 -9.82
C SER A 287 -11.25 9.74 -11.08
N SER A 288 -10.80 10.34 -12.18
CA SER A 288 -10.41 9.61 -13.40
C SER A 288 -9.02 9.00 -13.34
N ILE A 289 -8.22 9.32 -12.32
CA ILE A 289 -6.86 8.79 -12.16
C ILE A 289 -6.95 7.32 -11.69
N PRO A 290 -6.42 6.34 -12.46
CA PRO A 290 -6.61 4.92 -12.14
C PRO A 290 -5.88 4.45 -10.87
N LEU A 291 -4.81 5.15 -10.49
CA LEU A 291 -4.00 4.82 -9.33
C LEU A 291 -4.58 5.53 -8.09
N PRO A 292 -5.12 4.81 -7.10
CA PRO A 292 -5.80 5.43 -5.94
C PRO A 292 -4.91 6.44 -5.20
N GLN A 293 -3.63 6.10 -5.01
CA GLN A 293 -2.65 6.97 -4.35
C GLN A 293 -2.44 8.30 -5.10
N LYS A 294 -2.54 8.29 -6.43
CA LYS A 294 -2.41 9.50 -7.26
C LYS A 294 -3.71 10.29 -7.30
N ALA A 295 -4.85 9.61 -7.36
CA ALA A 295 -6.17 10.24 -7.22
C ALA A 295 -6.29 10.99 -5.87
N ASP A 296 -5.90 10.35 -4.78
CA ASP A 296 -5.90 10.93 -3.43
C ASP A 296 -4.99 12.16 -3.33
N GLN A 297 -3.77 12.09 -3.92
CA GLN A 297 -2.86 13.23 -3.98
C GLN A 297 -3.45 14.39 -4.82
N CYS A 298 -4.12 14.09 -5.93
CA CYS A 298 -4.80 15.09 -6.75
C CYS A 298 -5.88 15.81 -5.94
N VAL A 299 -6.74 15.06 -5.24
CA VAL A 299 -7.80 15.63 -4.38
C VAL A 299 -7.21 16.51 -3.28
N TYR A 300 -6.12 16.07 -2.64
CA TYR A 300 -5.40 16.85 -1.63
C TYR A 300 -4.96 18.22 -2.18
N GLU A 301 -4.34 18.23 -3.35
CA GLU A 301 -3.85 19.45 -4.01
C GLU A 301 -4.99 20.39 -4.42
N VAL A 302 -6.10 19.83 -4.92
CA VAL A 302 -7.31 20.59 -5.23
C VAL A 302 -7.91 21.21 -3.96
N ALA A 303 -8.01 20.45 -2.87
CA ALA A 303 -8.51 20.95 -1.58
C ALA A 303 -7.67 22.14 -1.08
N ARG A 304 -6.34 21.97 -1.06
CA ARG A 304 -5.38 23.00 -0.64
C ARG A 304 -5.49 24.27 -1.50
N LYS A 305 -5.54 24.11 -2.83
CA LYS A 305 -5.58 25.24 -3.77
C LYS A 305 -6.90 26.01 -3.72
N THR A 306 -8.00 25.34 -3.42
CA THR A 306 -9.34 25.94 -3.33
C THR A 306 -9.69 26.43 -1.92
N ASN A 307 -8.88 26.09 -0.93
CA ASN A 307 -9.16 26.28 0.48
C ASN A 307 -10.53 25.69 0.89
N GLN A 308 -10.89 24.51 0.36
CA GLN A 308 -12.14 23.81 0.64
C GLN A 308 -11.87 22.48 1.35
N SER A 309 -11.98 22.45 2.67
CA SER A 309 -11.74 21.26 3.49
C SER A 309 -12.66 20.09 3.14
N GLN A 310 -13.89 20.35 2.69
CA GLN A 310 -14.85 19.32 2.30
C GLN A 310 -14.32 18.39 1.19
N SER A 311 -13.45 18.89 0.30
CA SER A 311 -12.82 18.10 -0.76
C SER A 311 -11.98 16.94 -0.21
N CYS A 312 -11.37 17.11 0.97
CA CYS A 312 -10.59 16.05 1.61
C CYS A 312 -11.41 14.79 1.86
N SER A 313 -12.73 14.89 2.06
CA SER A 313 -13.61 13.73 2.33
C SER A 313 -13.62 12.69 1.20
N SER A 314 -13.26 13.08 -0.03
CA SER A 314 -13.16 12.18 -1.19
C SER A 314 -11.87 11.36 -1.24
N ILE A 315 -10.92 11.61 -0.34
CA ILE A 315 -9.65 10.87 -0.26
C ILE A 315 -9.92 9.49 0.36
N SER A 316 -9.49 8.44 -0.36
CA SER A 316 -9.75 7.05 0.00
C SER A 316 -8.86 6.56 1.16
N GLU A 317 -7.57 6.90 1.14
CA GLU A 317 -6.62 6.52 2.19
C GLU A 317 -6.79 7.39 3.43
N ASP A 318 -7.18 6.78 4.56
CA ASP A 318 -7.48 7.49 5.82
C ASP A 318 -6.30 8.36 6.28
N ARG A 319 -5.06 7.90 6.10
CA ARG A 319 -3.86 8.68 6.46
C ARG A 319 -3.69 9.95 5.63
N VAL A 320 -3.89 9.87 4.32
CA VAL A 320 -3.77 11.03 3.42
C VAL A 320 -4.94 11.99 3.66
N ARG A 321 -6.15 11.45 3.85
CA ARG A 321 -7.34 12.23 4.16
C ARG A 321 -7.18 13.06 5.42
N ASP A 322 -6.78 12.42 6.51
CA ASP A 322 -6.67 13.09 7.79
C ASP A 322 -5.54 14.13 7.76
N SER A 323 -4.45 13.85 7.02
CA SER A 323 -3.38 14.83 6.77
C SER A 323 -3.90 16.06 5.99
N CYS A 324 -4.80 15.86 5.01
CA CYS A 324 -5.48 16.94 4.28
C CYS A 324 -6.26 17.84 5.24
N PHE A 325 -7.10 17.27 6.11
CA PHE A 325 -7.85 18.04 7.11
C PHE A 325 -6.94 18.78 8.08
N MET A 326 -5.81 18.19 8.48
CA MET A 326 -4.87 18.84 9.39
C MET A 326 -4.25 20.12 8.80
N GLU A 327 -4.06 20.25 7.49
CA GLU A 327 -3.63 21.52 6.89
C GLU A 327 -4.63 22.65 7.14
N PHE A 328 -5.94 22.36 7.07
CA PHE A 328 -7.00 23.34 7.35
C PHE A 328 -7.06 23.73 8.83
N ALA A 329 -6.89 22.75 9.73
CA ALA A 329 -6.78 23.02 11.16
C ALA A 329 -5.59 23.94 11.47
N LEU A 330 -4.44 23.73 10.81
CA LEU A 330 -3.27 24.60 10.93
C LEU A 330 -3.52 26.01 10.37
N ALA A 331 -4.37 26.14 9.35
CA ALA A 331 -4.84 27.44 8.85
C ALA A 331 -5.89 28.11 9.77
N GLY A 332 -6.39 27.41 10.80
CA GLY A 332 -7.35 27.91 11.77
C GLY A 332 -8.78 27.43 11.61
N ASP A 333 -9.07 26.58 10.62
CA ASP A 333 -10.37 25.95 10.48
C ASP A 333 -10.42 24.68 11.34
N PHE A 334 -10.74 24.83 12.62
CA PHE A 334 -10.85 23.69 13.55
C PHE A 334 -12.18 22.94 13.43
N SER A 335 -13.10 23.35 12.54
CA SER A 335 -14.34 22.60 12.31
C SER A 335 -14.07 21.20 11.73
N VAL A 336 -12.89 21.02 11.15
CA VAL A 336 -12.44 19.73 10.59
C VAL A 336 -12.00 18.72 11.65
N CYS A 337 -11.78 19.11 12.91
CA CYS A 337 -11.26 18.19 13.93
C CYS A 337 -12.21 17.00 14.20
N ASP A 338 -13.53 17.21 14.07
CA ASP A 338 -14.54 16.17 14.29
C ASP A 338 -14.53 15.07 13.21
N VAL A 339 -14.04 15.38 12.01
CA VAL A 339 -14.03 14.44 10.86
C VAL A 339 -12.72 13.68 10.71
N VAL A 340 -11.67 14.06 11.44
CA VAL A 340 -10.40 13.33 11.49
C VAL A 340 -10.60 11.99 12.19
N LYS A 341 -10.28 10.88 11.52
CA LYS A 341 -10.49 9.52 12.08
C LYS A 341 -9.33 9.03 12.93
N GLN A 342 -8.10 9.41 12.60
CA GLN A 342 -6.92 9.04 13.37
C GLN A 342 -6.93 9.74 14.71
N GLU A 343 -7.13 8.96 15.77
CA GLU A 343 -7.26 9.45 17.14
C GLU A 343 -6.12 10.37 17.58
N PHE A 344 -4.88 10.05 17.18
CA PHE A 344 -3.72 10.89 17.48
C PHE A 344 -3.84 12.28 16.83
N LEU A 345 -4.11 12.34 15.52
CA LEU A 345 -4.25 13.60 14.79
C LEU A 345 -5.47 14.40 15.27
N GLN A 346 -6.57 13.73 15.55
CA GLN A 346 -7.77 14.35 16.10
C GLN A 346 -7.50 15.04 17.45
N ARG A 347 -6.83 14.35 18.39
CA ARG A 347 -6.43 14.93 19.68
C ARG A 347 -5.49 16.12 19.50
N SER A 348 -4.53 16.02 18.57
CA SER A 348 -3.66 17.14 18.21
C SER A 348 -4.45 18.33 17.66
N CYS A 349 -5.44 18.08 16.81
CA CYS A 349 -6.32 19.11 16.24
C CYS A 349 -7.06 19.89 17.34
N PHE A 350 -7.74 19.18 18.26
CA PHE A 350 -8.44 19.82 19.38
C PHE A 350 -7.51 20.55 20.35
N SER A 351 -6.29 20.04 20.55
CA SER A 351 -5.28 20.72 21.35
C SER A 351 -4.91 22.08 20.74
N MET A 352 -4.75 22.15 19.42
CA MET A 352 -4.47 23.40 18.71
C MET A 352 -5.64 24.39 18.75
N ASP A 353 -6.89 23.92 18.64
CA ASP A 353 -8.08 24.77 18.81
C ASP A 353 -8.10 25.41 20.20
N ASN A 354 -7.93 24.60 21.24
CA ASN A 354 -7.90 25.09 22.63
C ASN A 354 -6.78 26.12 22.85
N LEU A 355 -5.59 25.89 22.31
CA LEU A 355 -4.48 26.84 22.40
C LEU A 355 -4.79 28.16 21.69
N ARG A 356 -5.40 28.12 20.50
CA ARG A 356 -5.79 29.32 19.76
C ARG A 356 -6.83 30.13 20.52
N ARG A 357 -7.85 29.49 21.10
CA ARG A 357 -8.85 30.17 21.93
C ARG A 357 -8.24 30.84 23.17
N GLN A 358 -7.26 30.20 23.80
CA GLN A 358 -6.53 30.79 24.92
C GLN A 358 -5.71 32.02 24.50
N GLN A 359 -5.03 31.95 23.35
CA GLN A 359 -4.30 33.10 22.80
C GLN A 359 -5.23 34.27 22.47
N GLU A 360 -6.41 34.01 21.90
CA GLU A 360 -7.41 35.03 21.60
C GLU A 360 -7.96 35.68 22.88
N GLN A 361 -8.25 34.89 23.93
CA GLN A 361 -8.66 35.43 25.23
C GLN A 361 -7.58 36.32 25.86
N LEU A 362 -6.32 35.89 25.80
CA LEU A 362 -5.19 36.68 26.29
C LEU A 362 -5.04 38.00 25.52
N ALA A 363 -5.19 37.96 24.19
CA ALA A 363 -5.13 39.17 23.35
C ALA A 363 -6.25 40.17 23.70
N LEU A 364 -7.47 39.68 23.98
CA LEU A 364 -8.58 40.53 24.41
C LEU A 364 -8.31 41.17 25.79
N LEU A 365 -7.76 40.42 26.74
CA LEU A 365 -7.38 40.96 28.05
C LEU A 365 -6.29 42.04 27.93
N GLN A 366 -5.29 41.82 27.07
CA GLN A 366 -4.24 42.82 26.83
C GLN A 366 -4.79 44.10 26.19
N ALA A 367 -5.74 43.99 25.26
CA ALA A 367 -6.40 45.14 24.66
C ALA A 367 -7.19 45.99 25.68
N GLN A 368 -7.77 45.37 26.71
CA GLN A 368 -8.47 46.09 27.79
C GLN A 368 -7.53 46.86 28.72
N VAL A 369 -6.27 46.44 28.85
CA VAL A 369 -5.29 47.12 29.73
C VAL A 369 -4.70 48.37 29.07
N GLN A 370 -4.72 48.47 27.75
CA GLN A 370 -4.18 49.60 26.99
C GLN A 370 -5.14 50.81 26.92
N VAL A 371 -5.94 51.06 27.95
CA VAL A 371 -6.72 52.31 28.02
C VAL A 371 -5.73 53.48 27.97
N PRO A 372 -5.80 54.37 26.97
CA PRO A 372 -4.86 55.48 26.86
C PRO A 372 -4.97 56.35 28.11
N PRO A 373 -3.85 56.82 28.68
CA PRO A 373 -3.89 57.69 29.84
C PRO A 373 -4.76 58.90 29.49
N GLU A 374 -5.77 59.16 30.33
CA GLU A 374 -6.64 60.33 30.19
C GLU A 374 -5.75 61.56 30.02
N THR A 375 -5.92 62.27 28.90
CA THR A 375 -5.23 63.52 28.67
C THR A 375 -5.72 64.50 29.74
N PRO A 376 -4.83 65.01 30.62
CA PRO A 376 -5.25 65.96 31.63
C PRO A 376 -5.78 67.21 30.91
N GLY A 377 -7.04 67.54 31.18
CA GLY A 377 -7.76 68.66 30.58
C GLY A 377 -7.00 69.98 30.71
N ALA A 378 -6.91 70.68 29.58
CA ALA A 378 -6.35 72.01 29.44
C ALA A 378 -7.24 73.09 30.05
#